data_AF-A0A1Y3YRI0-F1
#
_entry.id   AF-A0A1Y3YRI0-F1
#
_cell.length_a   1.000
_cell.length_b   1.000
_cell.length_c   1.000
_cell.angle_alpha   90.00
_cell.angle_beta   90.00
_cell.angle_gamma   90.00
#
_symmetry.space_group_name_H-M   'P 1'
#
loop_
_entity.id
_entity.type
_entity.pdbx_description
1 polymer ?
#
loop_
_entity_poly.entity_id
_entity_poly.type
_entity_poly.pdbx_seq_one_letter_code
_entity_poly.pdbx_strand_id
1 'polypeptide(L)'
;MRNQVLSVEQMLKLQRLGIDISSSGMCWCRPTKNEKWELKIHEDVIRQKRDPRFWEIIPALTLQDIIELLPRSIQPNPDEGTYYLNLYYYDLSWVIDYLNNEGDGSYAATISDDSFIKAAYQMLLWCIENGYIEKKGD
;
A
#
# COMPACT_ATOMS: atom_id res chain seq x y z
N MET A 1 -14.83 -5.99 -10.45
CA MET A 1 -13.54 -5.48 -9.97
C MET A 1 -13.01 -6.45 -8.91
N ARG A 2 -12.27 -7.50 -9.29
CA ARG A 2 -11.59 -8.36 -8.31
C ARG A 2 -10.16 -7.85 -8.16
N ASN A 3 -9.70 -7.70 -6.91
CA ASN A 3 -8.31 -7.45 -6.52
C ASN A 3 -7.65 -6.17 -7.08
N GLN A 4 -8.41 -5.08 -7.21
CA GLN A 4 -7.84 -3.77 -7.61
C GLN A 4 -7.47 -2.87 -6.43
N VAL A 5 -7.93 -3.22 -5.23
CA VAL A 5 -7.67 -2.49 -3.99
C VAL A 5 -7.33 -3.47 -2.86
N LEU A 6 -6.68 -2.96 -1.82
CA LEU A 6 -6.46 -3.71 -0.58
C LEU A 6 -7.76 -4.08 0.11
N SER A 7 -7.75 -5.22 0.80
CA SER A 7 -8.88 -5.68 1.62
C SER A 7 -9.05 -4.81 2.86
N VAL A 8 -10.21 -4.90 3.50
CA VAL A 8 -10.49 -4.21 4.78
C VAL A 8 -9.45 -4.57 5.85
N GLU A 9 -9.07 -5.85 5.95
CA GLU A 9 -8.08 -6.32 6.92
C GLU A 9 -6.70 -5.70 6.69
N GLN A 10 -6.27 -5.62 5.42
CA GLN A 10 -5.01 -4.98 5.04
C GLN A 10 -5.04 -3.48 5.38
N MET A 11 -6.15 -2.80 5.10
CA MET A 11 -6.31 -1.37 5.44
C MET A 11 -6.29 -1.12 6.94
N LEU A 12 -6.96 -1.96 7.74
CA LEU A 12 -6.91 -1.87 9.20
C LEU A 12 -5.50 -2.12 9.74
N LYS A 13 -4.71 -3.01 9.12
CA LYS A 13 -3.30 -3.21 9.49
C LYS A 13 -2.49 -1.94 9.25
N LEU A 14 -2.60 -1.32 8.07
CA LEU A 14 -1.88 -0.08 7.74
C LEU A 14 -2.27 1.07 8.67
N GLN A 15 -3.55 1.20 9.01
CA GLN A 15 -4.02 2.21 9.95
C GLN A 15 -3.41 2.02 11.36
N ARG A 16 -3.28 0.78 11.84
CA ARG A 16 -2.60 0.47 13.12
C ARG A 16 -1.11 0.77 13.09
N LEU A 17 -0.48 0.71 11.91
CA LEU A 17 0.93 1.07 11.71
C LEU A 17 1.16 2.59 11.62
N GLY A 18 0.10 3.40 11.64
CA GLY A 18 0.20 4.87 11.64
C GLY A 18 0.44 5.49 10.27
N ILE A 19 0.23 4.76 9.17
CA ILE A 19 0.42 5.29 7.82
C ILE A 19 -0.71 6.24 7.44
N ASP A 20 -0.36 7.36 6.80
CA ASP A 20 -1.37 8.23 6.21
C ASP A 20 -2.02 7.59 4.99
N ILE A 21 -3.22 7.06 5.18
CA ILE A 21 -4.04 6.44 4.14
C ILE A 21 -5.17 7.37 3.64
N SER A 22 -5.10 8.68 3.95
CA SER A 22 -6.20 9.61 3.69
C SER A 22 -6.39 9.99 2.20
N SER A 23 -5.40 9.71 1.35
CA SER A 23 -5.39 10.14 -0.06
C SER A 23 -6.08 9.19 -1.05
N SER A 24 -6.69 8.09 -0.60
CA SER A 24 -7.24 7.10 -1.54
C SER A 24 -8.55 7.57 -2.19
N GLY A 25 -8.66 7.46 -3.52
CA GLY A 25 -9.90 7.75 -4.27
C GLY A 25 -11.03 6.73 -4.07
N MET A 26 -10.74 5.59 -3.45
CA MET A 26 -11.68 4.49 -3.19
C MET A 26 -11.84 4.25 -1.69
N CYS A 27 -12.97 3.68 -1.27
CA CYS A 27 -13.18 3.30 0.13
C CYS A 27 -14.05 2.06 0.28
N TRP A 28 -13.79 1.30 1.33
CA TRP A 28 -14.72 0.32 1.88
C TRP A 28 -15.75 1.02 2.74
N CYS A 29 -17.01 0.68 2.56
CA CYS A 29 -18.09 1.23 3.37
C CYS A 29 -19.12 0.16 3.72
N ARG A 30 -19.72 0.28 4.91
CA ARG A 30 -20.85 -0.55 5.33
C ARG A 30 -21.73 0.19 6.34
N PRO A 31 -23.04 -0.09 6.40
CA PRO A 31 -23.83 0.26 7.56
C PRO A 31 -23.29 -0.45 8.81
N THR A 32 -23.27 0.20 9.96
CA THR A 32 -22.71 -0.37 11.22
C THR A 32 -23.39 -1.69 11.64
N LYS A 33 -24.64 -1.91 11.21
CA LYS A 33 -25.41 -3.14 11.51
C LYS A 33 -25.33 -4.21 10.41
N ASN A 34 -24.49 -4.00 9.40
CA ASN A 34 -24.34 -4.92 8.28
C ASN A 34 -22.96 -5.59 8.34
N GLU A 35 -22.88 -6.87 8.03
CA GLU A 35 -21.61 -7.60 8.04
C GLU A 35 -20.82 -7.37 6.74
N LYS A 36 -21.51 -7.03 5.64
CA LYS A 36 -20.91 -6.96 4.31
C LYS A 36 -20.33 -5.59 3.99
N TRP A 37 -19.05 -5.56 3.65
CA TRP A 37 -18.37 -4.39 3.10
C TRP A 37 -18.64 -4.20 1.62
N GLU A 38 -18.83 -2.94 1.21
CA GLU A 38 -18.97 -2.54 -0.19
C GLU A 38 -17.84 -1.59 -0.60
N LEU A 39 -17.23 -1.86 -1.75
CA LEU A 39 -16.26 -0.96 -2.35
C LEU A 39 -16.99 0.14 -3.12
N LYS A 40 -16.62 1.40 -2.86
CA LYS A 40 -17.18 2.59 -3.54
C LYS A 40 -16.06 3.57 -3.87
N ILE A 41 -16.36 4.49 -4.79
CA ILE A 41 -15.59 5.70 -4.98
C ILE A 41 -15.82 6.60 -3.76
N HIS A 42 -14.75 7.14 -3.18
CA HIS A 42 -14.81 7.93 -1.95
C HIS A 42 -15.67 9.21 -2.12
N GLU A 43 -15.54 9.87 -3.28
CA GLU A 43 -16.31 11.07 -3.59
C GLU A 43 -17.84 10.81 -3.59
N ASP A 44 -18.28 9.67 -4.10
CA ASP A 44 -19.70 9.29 -4.11
C ASP A 44 -20.25 9.11 -2.69
N VAL A 45 -19.44 8.56 -1.79
CA VAL A 45 -19.80 8.37 -0.38
C VAL A 45 -19.95 9.72 0.33
N ILE A 46 -19.05 10.67 0.07
CA ILE A 46 -19.14 12.04 0.58
C ILE A 46 -20.39 12.73 0.05
N ARG A 47 -20.65 12.65 -1.28
CA ARG A 47 -21.82 13.27 -1.92
C ARG A 47 -23.14 12.74 -1.35
N GLN A 48 -23.19 11.46 -0.98
CA GLN A 48 -24.35 10.84 -0.32
C GLN A 48 -24.55 11.28 1.13
N LYS A 49 -23.62 12.04 1.73
CA LYS A 49 -23.66 12.51 3.13
C LYS A 49 -23.93 11.38 4.11
N ARG A 50 -23.24 10.24 3.94
CA ARG A 50 -23.38 9.10 4.84
C ARG A 50 -22.96 9.51 6.25
N ASP A 51 -23.91 9.45 7.17
CA ASP A 51 -23.69 9.84 8.56
C ASP A 51 -22.74 8.83 9.24
N PRO A 52 -21.58 9.29 9.76
CA PRO A 52 -20.59 8.43 10.42
C PRO A 52 -21.13 7.64 11.62
N ARG A 53 -22.27 8.05 12.21
CA ARG A 53 -22.93 7.30 13.30
C ARG A 53 -23.58 6.00 12.84
N PHE A 54 -23.87 5.88 11.54
CA PHE A 54 -24.58 4.74 10.96
C PHE A 54 -23.74 4.00 9.91
N TRP A 55 -22.59 4.56 9.53
CA TRP A 55 -21.73 4.04 8.48
C TRP A 55 -20.29 4.00 8.94
N GLU A 56 -19.66 2.84 8.71
CA GLU A 56 -18.22 2.70 8.78
C GLU A 56 -17.65 2.92 7.38
N ILE A 57 -16.60 3.73 7.30
CA ILE A 57 -15.88 4.06 6.06
C ILE A 57 -14.40 3.90 6.34
N ILE A 58 -13.71 3.12 5.50
CA ILE A 58 -12.27 2.90 5.56
C ILE A 58 -11.71 3.19 4.17
N PRO A 59 -10.67 4.03 4.04
CA PRO A 59 -9.94 4.21 2.78
C PRO A 59 -9.54 2.87 2.15
N ALA A 60 -9.43 2.79 0.83
CA ALA A 60 -9.03 1.57 0.13
C ALA A 60 -7.95 1.91 -0.89
N LEU A 61 -6.71 1.52 -0.60
CA LEU A 61 -5.57 1.78 -1.49
C LEU A 61 -5.64 0.89 -2.73
N THR A 62 -5.49 1.53 -3.87
CA THR A 62 -5.20 0.90 -5.17
C THR A 62 -3.71 0.56 -5.26
N LEU A 63 -3.34 -0.17 -6.32
CA LEU A 63 -1.92 -0.36 -6.66
C LEU A 63 -1.19 0.99 -6.86
N GLN A 64 -1.84 1.96 -7.50
CA GLN A 64 -1.23 3.28 -7.73
C GLN A 64 -0.94 3.99 -6.41
N ASP A 65 -1.90 4.00 -5.49
CA ASP A 65 -1.72 4.62 -4.17
C ASP A 65 -0.54 3.97 -3.42
N ILE A 66 -0.38 2.64 -3.52
CA ILE A 66 0.75 1.94 -2.88
C ILE A 66 2.08 2.34 -3.52
N ILE A 67 2.16 2.42 -4.85
CA ILE A 67 3.39 2.83 -5.55
C ILE A 67 3.78 4.26 -5.17
N GLU A 68 2.80 5.15 -4.97
CA GLU A 68 3.06 6.52 -4.53
C GLU A 68 3.56 6.60 -3.08
N LEU A 69 3.21 5.63 -2.24
CA LEU A 69 3.72 5.51 -0.87
C LEU A 69 5.11 4.87 -0.79
N LEU A 70 5.49 4.05 -1.76
CA LEU A 70 6.80 3.40 -1.77
C LEU A 70 7.92 4.42 -2.06
N PRO A 71 9.02 4.42 -1.28
CA PRO A 71 10.20 5.21 -1.59
C PRO A 71 10.74 4.87 -2.99
N ARG A 72 11.02 5.89 -3.81
CA ARG A 72 11.61 5.66 -5.15
C ARG A 72 13.02 5.07 -5.06
N SER A 73 13.71 5.36 -3.97
CA SER A 73 15.00 4.82 -3.62
C SER A 73 15.15 4.75 -2.11
N ILE A 74 16.01 3.85 -1.64
CA ILE A 74 16.39 3.73 -0.23
C ILE A 74 17.90 3.68 -0.11
N GLN A 75 18.39 4.03 1.07
CA GLN A 75 19.79 3.90 1.43
C GLN A 75 19.87 3.23 2.81
N PRO A 76 20.06 1.90 2.86
CA PRO A 76 20.05 1.15 4.12
C PRO A 76 21.13 1.61 5.10
N ASN A 77 22.33 1.90 4.58
CA ASN A 77 23.47 2.42 5.34
C ASN A 77 24.13 3.59 4.60
N PRO A 78 24.68 4.60 5.30
CA PRO A 78 25.39 5.73 4.66
C PRO A 78 26.59 5.31 3.81
N ASP A 79 27.23 4.21 4.17
CA ASP A 79 28.39 3.64 3.45
C ASP A 79 27.99 2.70 2.29
N GLU A 80 26.70 2.37 2.18
CA GLU A 80 26.16 1.57 1.09
C GLU A 80 25.63 2.46 -0.04
N GLY A 81 25.56 1.85 -1.23
CA GLY A 81 24.99 2.49 -2.42
C GLY A 81 23.48 2.74 -2.29
N THR A 82 22.95 3.54 -3.21
CA THR A 82 21.51 3.77 -3.32
C THR A 82 20.85 2.59 -4.02
N TYR A 83 19.76 2.09 -3.44
CA TYR A 83 18.94 1.05 -4.04
C TYR A 83 17.66 1.67 -4.60
N TYR A 84 17.31 1.32 -5.84
CA TYR A 84 16.19 1.91 -6.57
C TYR A 84 15.03 0.93 -6.66
N LEU A 85 13.81 1.46 -6.51
CA LEU A 85 12.58 0.69 -6.62
C LEU A 85 12.39 0.19 -8.06
N ASN A 86 12.29 -1.12 -8.27
CA ASN A 86 11.86 -1.70 -9.53
C ASN A 86 10.56 -2.48 -9.37
N LEU A 87 9.77 -2.50 -10.43
CA LEU A 87 8.51 -3.25 -10.51
C LEU A 87 8.46 -3.92 -11.88
N TYR A 88 8.42 -5.25 -11.91
CA TYR A 88 8.42 -6.00 -13.17
C TYR A 88 7.75 -7.37 -13.02
N TYR A 89 7.55 -8.06 -14.14
CA TYR A 89 7.02 -9.42 -14.16
C TYR A 89 8.12 -10.39 -14.58
N TYR A 90 8.36 -11.42 -13.77
CA TYR A 90 9.40 -12.42 -14.00
C TYR A 90 8.98 -13.77 -13.40
N ASP A 91 9.29 -14.85 -14.11
CA ASP A 91 9.01 -16.23 -13.68
C ASP A 91 7.59 -16.44 -13.10
N LEU A 92 6.59 -16.04 -13.89
CA LEU A 92 5.16 -16.15 -13.56
C LEU A 92 4.70 -15.34 -12.32
N SER A 93 5.52 -14.41 -11.85
CA SER A 93 5.23 -13.60 -10.66
C SER A 93 5.47 -12.11 -10.92
N TRP A 94 4.72 -11.27 -10.22
CA TRP A 94 5.05 -9.85 -10.10
C TRP A 94 6.13 -9.69 -9.05
N VAL A 95 7.20 -8.99 -9.40
CA VAL A 95 8.36 -8.72 -8.54
C VAL A 95 8.44 -7.23 -8.26
N ILE A 96 8.69 -6.89 -7.01
CA ILE A 96 9.04 -5.55 -6.55
C ILE A 96 10.29 -5.68 -5.71
N ASP A 97 11.29 -4.86 -6.02
CA ASP A 97 12.57 -4.89 -5.34
C ASP A 97 13.19 -3.52 -5.18
N TYR A 98 14.24 -3.49 -4.37
CA TYR A 98 15.19 -2.40 -4.28
C TYR A 98 16.55 -2.92 -4.73
N LEU A 99 16.95 -2.61 -5.96
CA LEU A 99 18.18 -3.06 -6.60
C LEU A 99 19.21 -1.94 -6.66
N ASN A 100 20.46 -2.26 -6.34
CA ASN A 100 21.60 -1.38 -6.57
C ASN A 100 22.01 -1.43 -8.05
N ASN A 101 21.28 -0.65 -8.86
CA ASN A 101 21.51 -0.54 -10.32
C ASN A 101 22.84 0.15 -10.68
N GLU A 102 23.44 0.89 -9.74
CA GLU A 102 24.66 1.68 -9.98
C GLU A 102 25.94 1.00 -9.45
N GLY A 103 25.77 -0.04 -8.62
CA GLY A 103 26.85 -0.74 -7.93
C GLY A 103 26.99 -2.19 -8.36
N ASP A 104 26.94 -3.09 -7.38
CA ASP A 104 27.25 -4.51 -7.53
C ASP A 104 26.06 -5.36 -8.00
N GLY A 105 24.90 -4.77 -8.24
CA GLY A 105 23.67 -5.49 -8.58
C GLY A 105 23.06 -6.25 -7.40
N SER A 106 23.42 -5.89 -6.16
CA SER A 106 22.79 -6.43 -4.95
C SER A 106 21.37 -5.90 -4.75
N TYR A 107 20.57 -6.65 -4.00
CA TYR A 107 19.20 -6.28 -3.63
C TYR A 107 19.12 -6.00 -2.14
N ALA A 108 18.51 -4.89 -1.75
CA ALA A 108 18.17 -4.61 -0.36
C ALA A 108 16.91 -5.38 0.07
N ALA A 109 15.97 -5.57 -0.87
CA ALA A 109 14.79 -6.40 -0.70
C ALA A 109 14.27 -6.87 -2.05
N THR A 110 13.70 -8.07 -2.09
CA THR A 110 12.99 -8.62 -3.26
C THR A 110 11.75 -9.34 -2.77
N ILE A 111 10.59 -8.95 -3.27
CA ILE A 111 9.29 -9.54 -2.93
C ILE A 111 8.58 -9.90 -4.22
N SER A 112 8.00 -11.10 -4.26
CA SER A 112 7.26 -11.58 -5.42
C SER A 112 5.94 -12.25 -5.03
N ASP A 113 4.91 -12.04 -5.84
CA ASP A 113 3.58 -12.64 -5.66
C ASP A 113 2.88 -12.82 -7.03
N ASP A 114 1.94 -13.75 -7.11
CA ASP A 114 1.11 -13.94 -8.32
C ASP A 114 0.19 -12.73 -8.60
N SER A 115 0.00 -11.87 -7.60
CA SER A 115 -0.81 -10.66 -7.65
C SER A 115 0.04 -9.42 -7.39
N PHE A 116 0.06 -8.52 -8.38
CA PHE A 116 0.87 -7.31 -8.32
C PHE A 116 0.58 -6.45 -7.09
N ILE A 117 -0.70 -6.28 -6.74
CA ILE A 117 -1.09 -5.51 -5.55
C ILE A 117 -0.67 -6.19 -4.24
N LYS A 118 -0.61 -7.54 -4.20
CA LYS A 118 -0.13 -8.26 -3.02
C LYS A 118 1.39 -8.12 -2.86
N ALA A 119 2.16 -8.22 -3.96
CA ALA A 119 3.59 -7.92 -3.94
C ALA A 119 3.85 -6.47 -3.48
N ALA A 120 3.09 -5.50 -4.00
CA ALA A 120 3.20 -4.09 -3.62
C ALA A 120 2.87 -3.86 -2.15
N TYR A 121 1.80 -4.49 -1.65
CA TYR A 121 1.44 -4.41 -0.24
C TYR A 121 2.51 -5.00 0.69
N GLN A 122 3.10 -6.14 0.31
CA GLN A 122 4.18 -6.75 1.09
C GLN A 122 5.44 -5.88 1.10
N MET A 123 5.81 -5.28 -0.05
CA MET A 123 6.91 -4.32 -0.09
C MET A 123 6.65 -3.07 0.73
N LEU A 124 5.41 -2.58 0.71
CA LEU A 124 5.00 -1.45 1.55
C LEU A 124 5.19 -1.78 3.03
N LEU A 125 4.74 -2.96 3.48
CA LEU A 125 4.97 -3.41 4.86
C LEU A 125 6.45 -3.49 5.21
N TRP A 126 7.27 -4.06 4.33
CA TRP A 126 8.72 -4.14 4.53
C TRP A 126 9.34 -2.74 4.68
N CYS A 127 8.94 -1.77 3.84
CA CYS A 127 9.44 -0.39 3.95
C CYS A 127 9.06 0.27 5.28
N ILE A 128 7.83 0.04 5.76
CA ILE A 128 7.35 0.56 7.05
C ILE A 128 8.12 -0.07 8.22
N GLU A 129 8.34 -1.39 8.16
CA GLU A 129 9.04 -2.14 9.21
C GLU A 129 10.53 -1.73 9.31
N ASN A 130 11.14 -1.34 8.18
CA ASN A 130 12.53 -0.85 8.13
C ASN A 130 12.67 0.67 8.27
N GLY A 131 11.57 1.41 8.50
CA GLY A 131 11.62 2.85 8.78
C GLY A 131 11.87 3.73 7.55
N TYR A 132 11.64 3.23 6.34
CA TYR A 132 11.77 4.03 5.10
C TYR A 132 10.53 4.87 4.77
N ILE A 133 9.45 4.73 5.54
CA ILE A 133 8.21 5.48 5.38
C ILE A 133 7.86 6.13 6.71
N GLU A 134 7.69 7.45 6.69
CA GLU A 134 7.28 8.25 7.84
C GLU A 134 5.87 7.88 8.30
N LYS A 135 5.66 7.81 9.61
CA LYS A 135 4.35 7.57 10.22
C LYS A 135 3.74 8.91 10.61
N LYS A 136 2.40 8.98 10.67
CA LYS A 136 1.71 10.18 11.16
C LYS A 136 2.19 10.54 12.56
N GLY A 137 2.89 11.67 12.68
CA GLY A 137 3.32 12.24 13.95
C GLY A 137 4.82 12.18 14.24
N ASP A 138 5.62 11.61 13.31
CA ASP A 138 7.09 11.74 13.30
C ASP A 138 7.54 13.05 12.61
#